data_AF-A0A7S0IRK9-F1
#
_entry.id   AF-A0A7S0IRK9-F1
#
_cell.length_a   1.000
_cell.length_b   1.000
_cell.length_c   1.000
_cell.angle_alpha   90.00
_cell.angle_beta   90.00
_cell.angle_gamma   90.00
#
_symmetry.space_group_name_H-M   'P 1'
#
loop_
_entity.id
_entity.type
_entity.pdbx_description
1 polymer ?
#
loop_
_entity_poly.entity_id
_entity_poly.type
_entity_poly.pdbx_seq_one_letter_code
_entity_poly.pdbx_strand_id
1 'polypeptide(L)'
;MSYVHGSLDTQCSAETHIDNEFECCMTAANEFPSLNPVSAVSCPTDGSTSNVYSDGSPKGCFTSGDVIIYNTHGVGDARPSYRPICKASSGSSGDPHLRLPHGGVADFKGENRTFFALHSAPGFSFAMLVTFTSFLLPKPLLVHGSFWTKASWVVRGNSGQQYAL
;
A
#
# COMPACT_ATOMS: atom_id res chain seq x y z
N MET A 1 -5.86 -1.44 -10.29
CA MET A 1 -5.81 -2.33 -9.12
C MET A 1 -6.42 -3.65 -9.56
N SER A 2 -5.59 -4.68 -9.73
CA SER A 2 -6.10 -6.01 -10.05
C SER A 2 -5.74 -6.90 -8.87
N TYR A 3 -6.73 -7.20 -8.05
CA TYR A 3 -6.58 -8.18 -7.00
C TYR A 3 -6.52 -9.56 -7.67
N VAL A 4 -5.52 -10.35 -7.32
CA VAL A 4 -5.47 -11.75 -7.75
C VAL A 4 -6.34 -12.51 -6.78
N HIS A 5 -7.53 -12.91 -7.23
CA HIS A 5 -8.33 -13.84 -6.46
C HIS A 5 -7.51 -15.12 -6.30
N GLY A 6 -7.10 -15.43 -5.07
CA GLY A 6 -6.46 -16.69 -4.76
C GLY A 6 -7.34 -17.83 -5.26
N SER A 7 -6.74 -18.74 -6.04
CA SER A 7 -7.32 -20.03 -6.38
C SER A 7 -7.87 -20.68 -5.10
N LEU A 8 -8.96 -21.43 -5.21
CA LEU A 8 -9.75 -22.02 -4.13
C LEU A 8 -8.96 -22.91 -3.12
N ASP A 9 -7.64 -23.04 -3.27
CA ASP A 9 -6.75 -23.90 -2.45
C ASP A 9 -5.36 -23.31 -2.13
N THR A 10 -5.04 -22.05 -2.42
CA THR A 10 -3.66 -21.54 -2.23
C THR A 10 -3.58 -20.36 -1.28
N GLN A 11 -2.93 -20.58 -0.13
CA GLN A 11 -2.48 -19.54 0.79
C GLN A 11 -1.70 -18.45 0.04
N CYS A 12 -1.69 -17.23 0.58
CA CYS A 12 -0.83 -16.17 0.07
C CYS A 12 0.62 -16.63 0.02
N SER A 13 1.35 -16.21 -1.02
CA SER A 13 2.80 -16.41 -1.07
C SER A 13 3.47 -15.77 0.13
N ALA A 14 4.67 -16.22 0.51
CA ALA A 14 5.41 -15.64 1.64
C ALA A 14 5.57 -14.10 1.52
N GLU A 15 5.70 -13.58 0.30
CA GLU A 15 5.87 -12.15 0.00
C GLU A 15 4.56 -11.35 0.11
N THR A 16 3.43 -12.03 -0.04
CA THR A 16 2.10 -11.41 -0.01
C THR A 16 1.32 -11.77 1.25
N HIS A 17 1.98 -12.38 2.22
CA HIS A 17 1.39 -12.81 3.48
C HIS A 17 1.19 -11.63 4.44
N ILE A 18 -0.04 -11.41 4.90
CA ILE A 18 -0.39 -10.42 5.93
C ILE A 18 -0.06 -10.97 7.32
N ASP A 19 0.81 -10.29 8.05
CA ASP A 19 1.42 -10.73 9.31
C ASP A 19 0.93 -9.97 10.55
N ASN A 20 -0.04 -9.07 10.39
CA ASN A 20 -0.70 -8.38 11.51
C ASN A 20 -2.18 -8.05 11.21
N GLU A 21 -2.97 -7.94 12.28
CA GLU A 21 -4.43 -7.69 12.22
C GLU A 21 -4.77 -6.33 11.61
N PHE A 22 -4.00 -5.30 11.95
CA PHE A 22 -4.22 -3.95 11.44
C PHE A 22 -4.13 -3.90 9.92
N GLU A 23 -3.11 -4.51 9.35
CA GLU A 23 -2.92 -4.59 7.90
C GLU A 23 -3.99 -5.48 7.25
N CYS A 24 -4.41 -6.58 7.88
CA CYS A 24 -5.54 -7.38 7.42
C CYS A 24 -6.79 -6.53 7.25
N CYS A 25 -7.09 -5.68 8.24
CA CYS A 25 -8.24 -4.79 8.21
C CYS A 25 -8.14 -3.71 7.15
N MET A 26 -6.97 -3.08 7.01
CA MET A 26 -6.75 -2.05 5.99
C MET A 26 -6.81 -2.64 4.58
N THR A 27 -6.25 -3.83 4.36
CA THR A 27 -6.32 -4.51 3.06
C THR A 27 -7.74 -4.96 2.76
N ALA A 28 -8.45 -5.55 3.72
CA ALA A 28 -9.83 -6.01 3.54
C ALA A 28 -10.80 -4.86 3.26
N ALA A 29 -10.64 -3.70 3.91
CA ALA A 29 -11.45 -2.51 3.62
C ALA A 29 -11.27 -1.99 2.18
N ASN A 30 -10.09 -2.21 1.58
CA ASN A 30 -9.82 -1.85 0.19
C ASN A 30 -10.33 -2.89 -0.83
N GLU A 31 -10.41 -4.16 -0.44
CA GLU A 31 -10.92 -5.25 -1.29
C GLU A 31 -12.44 -5.39 -1.23
N PHE A 32 -13.03 -5.19 -0.06
CA PHE A 32 -14.45 -5.41 0.21
C PHE A 32 -15.11 -4.15 0.79
N PRO A 33 -15.27 -3.07 0.00
CA PRO A 33 -15.83 -1.80 0.48
C PRO A 33 -17.29 -1.91 0.94
N SER A 34 -18.00 -3.01 0.62
CA SER A 34 -19.35 -3.31 1.10
C SER A 34 -19.39 -3.96 2.48
N LEU A 35 -18.27 -4.53 2.95
CA LEU A 35 -18.15 -5.06 4.30
C LEU A 35 -17.78 -3.89 5.21
N ASN A 36 -18.71 -3.48 6.07
CA ASN A 36 -18.47 -2.38 7.01
C ASN A 36 -17.31 -2.77 7.94
N PRO A 37 -16.13 -2.12 7.83
CA PRO A 37 -14.94 -2.48 8.61
C PRO A 37 -15.05 -2.03 10.07
N VAL A 38 -16.15 -1.36 10.44
CA VAL A 38 -16.38 -0.81 11.79
C VAL A 38 -17.41 -1.64 12.58
N SER A 39 -17.83 -2.80 12.05
CA SER A 39 -18.57 -3.77 12.86
C SER A 39 -17.57 -4.62 13.64
N ALA A 40 -17.79 -4.78 14.96
CA ALA A 40 -16.90 -5.49 15.87
C ALA A 40 -16.61 -6.96 15.49
N VAL A 41 -17.31 -7.50 14.49
CA VAL A 41 -17.16 -8.88 14.00
C VAL A 41 -16.16 -8.98 12.84
N SER A 42 -15.94 -7.89 12.10
CA SER A 42 -15.12 -7.90 10.87
C SER A 42 -13.74 -7.28 11.04
N CYS A 43 -13.51 -6.40 12.04
CA CYS A 43 -12.21 -5.74 12.24
C CYS A 43 -12.10 -5.06 13.62
N PRO A 44 -11.85 -5.80 14.71
CA PRO A 44 -11.49 -5.21 16.00
C PRO A 44 -10.09 -4.59 15.88
N THR A 45 -10.05 -3.29 15.66
CA THR A 45 -8.81 -2.50 15.63
C THR A 45 -8.14 -2.39 17.01
N ASP A 46 -8.65 -3.11 18.01
CA ASP A 46 -8.23 -3.09 19.41
C ASP A 46 -7.49 -4.39 19.85
N GLY A 47 -7.17 -5.29 18.92
CA GLY A 47 -6.52 -6.56 19.25
C GLY A 47 -7.47 -7.59 19.88
N SER A 48 -8.78 -7.35 19.82
CA SER A 48 -9.79 -8.17 20.49
C SER A 48 -10.51 -9.17 19.57
N THR A 49 -9.96 -9.57 18.41
CA THR A 49 -10.43 -10.79 17.71
C THR A 49 -10.15 -12.04 18.55
N SER A 50 -10.88 -12.17 19.65
CA SER A 50 -11.27 -13.45 20.21
C SER A 50 -12.17 -14.10 19.17
N ASN A 51 -11.73 -15.22 18.57
CA ASN A 51 -12.53 -16.46 18.41
C ASN A 51 -12.12 -17.37 17.24
N VAL A 52 -10.92 -17.27 16.65
CA VAL A 52 -10.50 -18.29 15.65
C VAL A 52 -9.03 -18.70 15.78
N TYR A 53 -8.55 -18.87 17.01
CA TYR A 53 -7.32 -19.63 17.29
C TYR A 53 -7.62 -21.13 17.15
N SER A 54 -7.85 -21.61 15.93
CA SER A 54 -7.97 -23.04 15.67
C SER A 54 -6.87 -23.49 14.73
N ASP A 55 -6.12 -24.50 15.15
CA ASP A 55 -4.96 -25.09 14.45
C ASP A 55 -5.26 -25.52 13.00
N GLY A 56 -6.55 -25.62 12.65
CA GLY A 56 -6.99 -25.99 11.31
C GLY A 56 -7.30 -24.84 10.37
N SER A 57 -7.38 -23.58 10.83
CA SER A 57 -7.70 -22.43 9.97
C SER A 57 -6.47 -21.84 9.29
N PRO A 58 -6.57 -21.28 8.06
CA PRO A 58 -5.42 -20.71 7.36
C PRO A 58 -4.69 -19.67 8.20
N LYS A 59 -3.37 -19.54 8.02
CA LYS A 59 -2.61 -18.43 8.60
C LYS A 59 -2.89 -17.13 7.85
N GLY A 60 -2.91 -16.01 8.57
CA GLY A 60 -3.02 -14.67 7.99
C GLY A 60 -4.47 -14.20 7.86
N CYS A 61 -4.73 -13.36 6.85
CA CYS A 61 -6.01 -12.69 6.63
C CYS A 61 -6.89 -13.49 5.65
N PHE A 62 -8.16 -13.72 5.98
CA PHE A 62 -9.08 -14.43 5.10
C PHE A 62 -10.54 -14.06 5.35
N THR A 63 -11.39 -14.31 4.36
CA THR A 63 -12.85 -14.20 4.51
C THR A 63 -13.51 -15.55 4.73
N SER A 64 -14.55 -15.57 5.54
CA SER A 64 -15.47 -16.70 5.73
C SER A 64 -16.89 -16.16 5.68
N GLY A 65 -17.58 -16.35 4.55
CA GLY A 65 -18.81 -15.62 4.27
C GLY A 65 -18.53 -14.10 4.23
N ASP A 66 -19.31 -13.33 4.98
CA ASP A 66 -19.21 -11.86 5.06
C ASP A 66 -18.32 -11.36 6.21
N VAL A 67 -17.55 -12.27 6.84
CA VAL A 67 -16.68 -11.95 7.98
C VAL A 67 -15.22 -12.00 7.54
N ILE A 68 -14.46 -10.99 7.94
CA ILE A 68 -13.00 -10.92 7.80
C ILE A 68 -12.39 -11.44 9.10
N ILE A 69 -11.41 -12.33 8.97
CA ILE A 69 -10.77 -13.01 10.09
C ILE A 69 -9.26 -12.92 9.90
N TYR A 70 -8.56 -12.65 11.00
CA TYR A 70 -7.11 -12.70 11.08
C TYR A 70 -6.66 -13.81 12.03
N ASN A 71 -5.83 -14.73 11.55
CA ASN A 71 -5.29 -15.82 12.35
C ASN A 71 -3.77 -15.70 12.49
N THR A 72 -3.30 -15.58 13.74
CA THR A 72 -1.88 -15.48 14.11
C THR A 72 -1.20 -16.83 14.29
N HIS A 73 -1.95 -17.95 14.20
CA HIS A 73 -1.40 -19.27 14.47
C HIS A 73 -0.28 -19.66 13.49
N GLY A 74 0.70 -20.43 13.97
CA GLY A 74 1.88 -20.81 13.19
C GLY A 74 1.61 -21.82 12.09
N VAL A 75 0.43 -22.46 12.10
CA VAL A 75 0.05 -23.59 11.24
C VAL A 75 -1.43 -23.53 10.91
N GLY A 76 -1.77 -23.89 9.67
CA GLY A 76 -3.13 -23.93 9.14
C GLY A 76 -3.12 -24.28 7.66
N ASP A 77 -4.08 -25.08 7.19
CA ASP A 77 -4.20 -25.50 5.79
C ASP A 77 -5.21 -24.64 5.03
N ALA A 78 -5.07 -24.58 3.71
CA ALA A 78 -6.12 -24.01 2.86
C ALA A 78 -7.43 -24.79 3.06
N ARG A 79 -8.54 -24.07 3.07
CA ARG A 79 -9.88 -24.65 3.29
C ARG A 79 -10.88 -24.01 2.33
N PRO A 80 -11.78 -24.78 1.68
CA PRO A 80 -12.69 -24.26 0.65
C PRO A 80 -13.63 -23.13 1.09
N SER A 81 -13.99 -23.09 2.38
CA SER A 81 -14.87 -22.07 2.96
C SER A 81 -14.15 -20.75 3.29
N TYR A 82 -12.83 -20.72 3.13
CA TYR A 82 -11.98 -19.59 3.48
C TYR A 82 -11.28 -19.06 2.26
N ARG A 83 -11.36 -17.75 2.03
CA ARG A 83 -10.72 -17.11 0.88
C ARG A 83 -9.60 -16.20 1.39
N PRO A 84 -8.32 -16.49 1.07
CA PRO A 84 -7.21 -15.69 1.58
C PRO A 84 -7.23 -14.28 1.00
N ILE A 85 -6.91 -13.29 1.84
CA ILE A 85 -6.67 -11.90 1.48
C ILE A 85 -5.15 -11.70 1.51
N CYS A 86 -4.57 -11.32 0.37
CA CYS A 86 -3.12 -11.20 0.22
C CYS A 86 -2.71 -9.75 0.04
N LYS A 87 -1.52 -9.38 0.53
CA LYS A 87 -0.91 -8.09 0.18
C LYS A 87 -0.77 -8.02 -1.34
N ALA A 88 -1.08 -6.86 -1.92
CA ALA A 88 -0.66 -6.59 -3.27
C ALA A 88 0.87 -6.65 -3.31
N SER A 89 1.44 -7.38 -4.27
CA SER A 89 2.88 -7.32 -4.55
C SER A 89 3.26 -5.84 -4.71
N SER A 90 4.25 -5.37 -3.95
CA SER A 90 4.68 -3.98 -3.96
C SER A 90 5.07 -3.56 -5.38
N GLY A 91 4.16 -2.85 -6.04
CA GLY A 91 4.34 -2.34 -7.39
C GLY A 91 3.66 -0.98 -7.46
N SER A 92 4.44 0.05 -7.78
CA SER A 92 3.88 1.36 -8.12
C SER A 92 3.34 1.28 -9.54
N SER A 93 2.02 1.31 -9.70
CA SER A 93 1.36 1.47 -11.00
C SER A 93 0.62 2.80 -11.00
N GLY A 94 1.06 3.71 -11.86
CA GLY A 94 0.63 5.12 -11.86
C GLY A 94 1.62 6.01 -11.12
N ASP A 95 1.28 7.30 -10.96
CA ASP A 95 2.05 8.24 -10.16
C ASP A 95 1.61 8.19 -8.67
N PRO A 96 2.55 8.36 -7.72
CA PRO A 96 2.22 8.36 -6.30
C PRO A 96 1.29 9.53 -5.92
N HIS A 97 0.07 9.21 -5.51
CA HIS A 97 -0.86 10.18 -4.92
C HIS A 97 -1.00 9.97 -3.41
N LEU A 98 -1.22 11.05 -2.67
CA LEU A 98 -1.55 10.99 -1.25
C LEU A 98 -3.04 10.67 -1.08
N ARG A 99 -3.35 9.58 -0.35
CA ARG A 99 -4.72 9.26 0.07
C ARG A 99 -5.00 9.89 1.43
N LEU A 100 -6.14 10.57 1.55
CA LEU A 100 -6.51 11.29 2.78
C LEU A 100 -7.37 10.39 3.71
N PRO A 101 -7.33 10.59 5.05
CA PRO A 101 -8.01 9.75 6.02
C PRO A 101 -9.54 9.61 5.86
N HIS A 102 -10.19 10.58 5.21
CA HIS A 102 -11.65 10.59 5.01
C HIS A 102 -12.04 10.40 3.54
N GLY A 103 -11.15 9.77 2.76
CA GLY A 103 -11.30 9.67 1.31
C GLY A 103 -10.78 10.90 0.58
N GLY A 104 -10.69 10.78 -0.75
CA GLY A 104 -10.01 11.76 -1.60
C GLY A 104 -8.57 11.38 -1.92
N VAL A 105 -8.09 11.91 -3.04
CA VAL A 105 -6.76 11.66 -3.60
C VAL A 105 -6.15 13.01 -3.93
N ALA A 106 -4.94 13.28 -3.43
CA ALA A 106 -4.23 14.52 -3.65
C ALA A 106 -2.91 14.26 -4.39
N ASP A 107 -2.62 15.12 -5.35
CA ASP A 107 -1.33 15.16 -6.03
C ASP A 107 -0.34 16.00 -5.22
N PHE A 108 0.94 15.68 -5.35
CA PHE A 108 1.98 16.61 -4.98
C PHE A 108 2.05 17.75 -5.99
N LYS A 109 1.64 18.95 -5.57
CA LYS A 109 1.81 20.21 -6.28
C LYS A 109 2.86 21.05 -5.53
N GLY A 110 3.48 22.01 -6.22
CA GLY A 110 4.41 22.94 -5.60
C GLY A 110 4.36 24.31 -6.24
N GLU A 111 5.35 25.14 -5.91
CA GLU A 111 5.56 26.46 -6.47
C GLU A 111 6.42 26.40 -7.74
N ASN A 112 6.18 27.32 -8.68
CA ASN A 112 6.92 27.35 -9.94
C ASN A 112 8.42 27.62 -9.70
N ARG A 113 9.28 26.85 -10.37
CA ARG A 113 10.74 26.93 -10.31
C ARG A 113 11.35 26.76 -8.91
N THR A 114 10.68 25.99 -8.06
CA THR A 114 11.13 25.75 -6.68
C THR A 114 11.55 24.30 -6.49
N PHE A 115 12.71 24.10 -5.84
CA PHE A 115 13.13 22.77 -5.39
C PHE A 115 12.47 22.44 -4.07
N PHE A 116 11.84 21.27 -3.98
CA PHE A 116 11.33 20.71 -2.74
C PHE A 116 12.18 19.50 -2.35
N ALA A 117 12.65 19.47 -1.11
CA ALA A 117 13.32 18.30 -0.54
C ALA A 117 12.28 17.22 -0.27
N LEU A 118 12.40 16.08 -0.97
CA LEU A 118 11.45 14.97 -0.88
C LEU A 118 11.90 13.90 0.11
N HIS A 119 13.22 13.68 0.20
CA HIS A 119 13.78 12.72 1.13
C HIS A 119 15.16 13.18 1.62
N SER A 120 15.41 13.01 2.91
CA SER A 120 16.69 13.33 3.53
C SER A 120 17.03 12.27 4.57
N ALA A 121 18.22 11.70 4.44
CA ALA A 121 18.77 10.66 5.30
C ALA A 121 20.30 10.84 5.42
N PRO A 122 20.95 10.22 6.42
CA PRO A 122 22.41 10.25 6.52
C PRO A 122 23.09 9.77 5.23
N GLY A 123 23.80 10.68 4.55
CA GLY A 123 24.52 10.37 3.31
C GLY A 123 23.64 10.36 2.05
N PHE A 124 22.37 10.71 2.11
CA PHE A 124 21.50 10.81 0.94
C PHE A 124 20.47 11.94 1.10
N SER A 125 20.43 12.86 0.15
CA SER A 125 19.40 13.89 0.06
C SER A 125 18.84 13.91 -1.35
N PHE A 126 17.52 13.97 -1.49
CA PHE A 126 16.81 14.00 -2.76
C PHE A 126 15.82 15.15 -2.78
N ALA A 127 15.90 15.96 -3.83
CA ALA A 127 15.02 17.07 -4.09
C ALA A 127 14.58 17.07 -5.55
N MET A 128 13.43 17.68 -5.82
CA MET A 128 12.97 17.84 -7.19
C MET A 128 12.52 19.28 -7.46
N LEU A 129 12.81 19.77 -8.67
CA LEU A 129 12.34 21.05 -9.16
C LEU A 129 10.90 20.91 -9.65
N VAL A 130 10.01 21.77 -9.15
CA VAL A 130 8.66 21.94 -9.67
C VAL A 130 8.67 23.04 -10.73
N THR A 131 8.01 22.83 -11.86
CA THR A 131 7.80 23.83 -12.91
C THR A 131 6.37 23.78 -13.41
N PHE A 132 5.78 24.96 -13.63
CA PHE A 132 4.45 25.06 -14.20
C PHE A 132 4.57 25.00 -15.71
N THR A 133 3.93 24.02 -16.32
CA THR A 133 4.00 23.79 -17.76
C THR A 133 2.78 22.99 -18.23
N SER A 134 2.71 22.70 -19.53
CA SER A 134 1.68 21.86 -20.12
C SER A 134 2.32 20.60 -20.68
N PHE A 135 1.85 19.42 -20.27
CA PHE A 135 2.32 18.13 -20.79
C PHE A 135 1.19 17.40 -21.52
N LEU A 136 1.55 16.76 -22.63
CA LEU A 136 0.64 15.88 -23.37
C LEU A 136 0.81 14.46 -22.83
N LEU A 137 -0.26 13.86 -22.32
CA LEU A 137 -0.25 12.46 -21.92
C LEU A 137 -0.42 11.51 -23.14
N PRO A 138 -0.10 10.21 -23.01
CA PRO A 138 -0.17 9.23 -24.11
C PRO A 138 -1.55 9.04 -24.76
N LYS A 139 -2.62 9.45 -24.07
CA LYS A 139 -3.94 9.72 -24.67
C LYS A 139 -4.01 11.24 -24.81
N PRO A 140 -4.39 11.82 -25.97
CA PRO A 140 -4.23 13.25 -26.28
C PRO A 140 -5.00 14.12 -25.29
N LEU A 141 -4.37 14.35 -24.15
CA LEU A 141 -4.88 15.04 -22.98
C LEU A 141 -3.77 15.99 -22.59
N LEU A 142 -4.01 17.26 -22.88
CA LEU A 142 -3.16 18.34 -22.47
C LEU A 142 -3.47 18.66 -21.01
N VAL A 143 -2.49 18.49 -20.14
CA VAL A 143 -2.62 18.77 -18.71
C VAL A 143 -1.84 20.02 -18.37
N HIS A 144 -2.53 21.02 -17.82
CA HIS A 144 -1.94 22.25 -17.32
C HIS A 144 -1.76 22.15 -15.79
N GLY A 145 -0.56 22.40 -15.30
CA GLY A 145 -0.32 22.34 -13.86
C GLY A 145 1.14 22.45 -13.48
N SER A 146 1.43 22.10 -12.23
CA SER A 146 2.78 21.99 -11.70
C SER A 146 3.29 20.56 -11.85
N PHE A 147 4.54 20.45 -12.34
CA PHE A 147 5.17 19.18 -12.64
C PHE A 147 6.57 19.13 -12.05
N TRP A 148 6.99 17.94 -11.63
CA TRP A 148 8.37 17.67 -11.26
C TRP A 148 9.20 17.50 -12.53
N THR A 149 10.12 18.43 -12.80
CA THR A 149 10.84 18.49 -14.08
C THR A 149 12.32 18.18 -13.99
N LYS A 150 12.92 18.30 -12.81
CA LYS A 150 14.32 17.93 -12.57
C LYS A 150 14.47 17.26 -11.22
N ALA A 151 15.24 16.20 -11.18
CA ALA A 151 15.74 15.62 -9.95
C ALA A 151 17.08 16.27 -9.59
N SER A 152 17.34 16.45 -8.31
CA SER A 152 18.67 16.67 -7.78
C SER A 152 18.88 15.78 -6.56
N TRP A 153 20.07 15.21 -6.43
CA TRP A 153 20.42 14.44 -5.26
C TRP A 153 21.85 14.69 -4.83
N VAL A 154 22.08 14.55 -3.54
CA VAL A 154 23.41 14.55 -2.93
C VAL A 154 23.62 13.20 -2.25
N VAL A 155 24.68 12.50 -2.64
CA VAL A 155 25.02 11.15 -2.15
C VAL A 155 26.41 11.15 -1.55
N ARG A 156 26.57 10.52 -0.39
CA ARG A 156 27.88 10.28 0.25
C ARG A 156 28.36 8.87 -0.09
N GLY A 157 29.51 8.78 -0.76
CA GLY A 157 30.17 7.51 -1.03
C GLY A 157 30.84 6.92 0.22
N ASN A 158 31.26 5.66 0.14
CA ASN A 158 31.92 4.95 1.25
C ASN A 158 33.24 5.62 1.72
N SER A 159 33.88 6.41 0.84
CA SER A 159 35.05 7.22 1.17
C SER A 159 34.74 8.48 2.01
N GLY A 160 33.45 8.77 2.26
CA GLY A 160 33.00 10.02 2.86
C GLY A 160 32.85 11.18 1.87
N GLN A 161 33.28 11.00 0.61
CA GLN A 161 33.13 12.00 -0.44
C GLN A 161 31.66 12.21 -0.81
N GLN A 162 31.28 13.46 -1.07
CA GLN A 162 29.93 13.82 -1.52
C GLN A 162 29.89 14.03 -3.03
N TYR A 163 28.81 13.57 -3.65
CA TYR A 163 28.50 13.72 -5.07
C TYR A 163 27.14 14.40 -5.20
N ALA A 164 27.04 15.42 -6.03
CA ALA A 164 25.79 16.12 -6.32
C ALA A 164 25.48 16.03 -7.82
N LEU A 165 24.23 15.74 -8.15
CA LEU A 165 23.69 15.71 -9.51
C LEU A 165 22.39 16.50 -9.58
#